data_AF-A0A9W9FX76-F1
#
_entry.id   AF-A0A9W9FX76-F1
#
_cell.length_a   1.000
_cell.length_b   1.000
_cell.length_c   1.000
_cell.angle_alpha   90.00
_cell.angle_beta   90.00
_cell.angle_gamma   90.00
#
_symmetry.space_group_name_H-M   'P 1'
#
loop_
_entity.id
_entity.type
_entity.pdbx_description
1 polymer ?
#
loop_
_entity_poly.entity_id
_entity_poly.type
_entity_poly.pdbx_seq_one_letter_code
_entity_poly.pdbx_strand_id
1 'polypeptide(L)'
;MSRRQVLQDAQVEEAQLPQRETHVQDTAELLFTPQQVEQLMMYHQEYIAWTHNVVHLPLFRAQCAAQSTGNTTLDGTWVALFYAMLAVSRFVSYAPVQAGGIRYHDFCVQAICLLIYIGHNIGQSDRISVLLASAGRIAQCLGLHRLGPVKATAESQETESLLHKQSLIDREVSKRAWWFLVRQDWLQIPFNNTYSIHPTQFTTPMPKNCDDDISCMIVQGEVLDHGPEHYTQGSYTSVLNHVSGIVWKLQDRMCQHESPNEDEESLRSLYSEALQADQELRKLISKVPSFLKDESAPSESVSVQIEQQRGLLYLGLAHKVSCLPIMRRHLASFLSLPKTTHAYIVTNLWTANTQVLTAALWLLFELIFSREESAQIYEAEEIRELASRSSDFLRANQHKSRIAKRGVTLIESLLEIDQAVTIGDGKEFSLRDIISRVVNSDTYIRPDLSSEALNASSLDFISVDGLSWEDLMNAFIDV
;
A
#
# COMPACT_ATOMS: atom_id res chain seq x y z
N MET A 1 38.47 1.96 -27.94
CA MET A 1 39.14 2.76 -26.89
C MET A 1 39.39 1.85 -25.69
N SER A 2 40.59 1.87 -25.10
CA SER A 2 40.91 0.95 -23.98
C SER A 2 40.68 1.60 -22.63
N ARG A 3 40.44 0.79 -21.59
CA ARG A 3 40.17 1.23 -20.19
C ARG A 3 41.28 2.09 -19.57
N ARG A 4 42.49 2.12 -20.15
CA ARG A 4 43.58 3.02 -19.74
C ARG A 4 43.40 4.47 -20.17
N GLN A 5 42.69 4.71 -21.29
CA GLN A 5 42.59 6.04 -21.88
C GLN A 5 41.57 6.91 -21.14
N VAL A 6 40.42 6.32 -20.79
CA VAL A 6 39.37 6.94 -19.96
C VAL A 6 39.90 7.42 -18.58
N LEU A 7 40.90 6.72 -18.02
CA LEU A 7 41.51 7.09 -16.74
C LEU A 7 42.57 8.19 -16.85
N GLN A 8 43.11 8.45 -18.05
CA GLN A 8 44.03 9.59 -18.25
C GLN A 8 43.24 10.88 -18.47
N ASP A 9 42.15 10.83 -19.23
CA ASP A 9 41.29 12.01 -19.45
C ASP A 9 40.64 12.46 -18.12
N ALA A 10 40.22 11.52 -17.27
CA ALA A 10 39.65 11.81 -15.95
C ALA A 10 40.63 12.43 -14.92
N GLN A 11 41.95 12.35 -15.15
CA GLN A 11 42.96 12.91 -14.23
C GLN A 11 43.42 14.33 -14.60
N VAL A 12 42.86 14.93 -15.67
CA VAL A 12 43.24 16.29 -16.11
C VAL A 12 42.31 17.38 -15.57
N GLU A 13 41.07 17.05 -15.18
CA GLU A 13 40.12 18.05 -14.64
C GLU A 13 40.28 18.34 -13.14
N GLU A 14 40.97 17.50 -12.38
CA GLU A 14 41.06 17.60 -10.90
C GLU A 14 42.00 18.73 -10.38
N ALA A 15 42.62 19.51 -11.28
CA ALA A 15 43.75 20.39 -10.95
C ALA A 15 43.41 21.88 -10.69
N GLN A 16 42.18 22.36 -10.92
CA GLN A 16 41.85 23.80 -10.83
C GLN A 16 40.45 24.13 -10.27
N LEU A 17 40.13 23.66 -9.07
CA LEU A 17 39.03 24.24 -8.26
C LEU A 17 39.56 24.68 -6.88
N PRO A 18 39.23 25.90 -6.42
CA PRO A 18 39.77 26.42 -5.15
C PRO A 18 39.15 25.68 -3.97
N GLN A 19 40.01 25.16 -3.09
CA GLN A 19 39.61 24.53 -1.83
C GLN A 19 38.86 25.53 -0.94
N ARG A 20 37.53 25.38 -0.85
CA ARG A 20 36.74 25.97 0.22
C ARG A 20 36.72 24.97 1.38
N GLU A 21 37.57 25.21 2.38
CA GLU A 21 37.43 24.57 3.69
C GLU A 21 36.16 25.11 4.38
N THR A 22 35.02 24.49 4.10
CA THR A 22 33.81 24.71 4.90
C THR A 22 33.84 23.75 6.09
N HIS A 23 34.45 24.21 7.19
CA HIS A 23 34.19 23.66 8.52
C HIS A 23 32.72 23.90 8.87
N VAL A 24 31.84 22.95 8.54
CA VAL A 24 30.47 22.93 9.04
C VAL A 24 30.44 22.02 10.26
N GLN A 25 30.32 22.61 11.44
CA GLN A 25 30.02 21.89 12.68
C GLN A 25 28.49 21.67 12.73
N ASP A 26 28.01 20.70 11.95
CA ASP A 26 26.57 20.38 11.88
C ASP A 26 26.09 19.66 13.15
N THR A 27 25.73 20.44 14.17
CA THR A 27 24.82 19.97 15.23
C THR A 27 23.39 20.01 14.68
N ALA A 28 22.92 18.88 14.15
CA ALA A 28 21.57 18.77 13.59
C ALA A 28 20.48 18.86 14.68
N GLU A 29 19.63 19.88 14.62
CA GLU A 29 18.45 20.01 15.50
C GLU A 29 17.27 19.18 14.97
N LEU A 30 16.56 18.51 15.88
CA LEU A 30 15.43 17.64 15.56
C LEU A 30 14.15 18.48 15.33
N LEU A 31 13.53 18.30 14.15
CA LEU A 31 12.27 18.96 13.74
C LEU A 31 11.06 18.60 14.61
N PHE A 32 11.04 17.38 15.15
CA PHE A 32 10.04 16.92 16.10
C PHE A 32 10.69 16.74 17.45
N THR A 33 9.99 17.14 18.52
CA THR A 33 10.43 16.78 19.87
C THR A 33 10.41 15.25 20.01
N PRO A 34 11.25 14.65 20.88
CA PRO A 34 11.20 13.22 21.17
C PRO A 34 9.79 12.70 21.50
N GLN A 35 9.00 13.52 22.19
CA GLN A 35 7.60 13.22 22.52
C GLN A 35 6.69 13.15 21.27
N GLN A 36 6.86 14.05 20.31
CA GLN A 36 6.11 14.01 19.04
C GLN A 36 6.51 12.79 18.19
N VAL A 37 7.80 12.43 18.17
CA VAL A 37 8.28 11.21 17.50
C VAL A 37 7.67 9.96 18.14
N GLU A 38 7.68 9.86 19.47
CA GLU A 38 7.09 8.75 20.20
C GLU A 38 5.59 8.61 19.91
N GLN A 39 4.84 9.72 19.93
CA GLN A 39 3.42 9.76 19.60
C GLN A 39 3.14 9.29 18.16
N LEU A 40 3.90 9.79 17.17
CA LEU A 40 3.76 9.40 15.76
C LEU A 40 4.08 7.93 15.51
N MET A 41 5.02 7.35 16.26
CA MET A 41 5.35 5.92 16.15
C MET A 41 4.35 5.01 16.89
N MET A 42 3.81 5.45 18.04
CA MET A 42 2.68 4.76 18.69
C MET A 42 1.47 4.71 17.75
N TYR A 43 1.13 5.85 17.17
CA TYR A 43 0.06 5.97 16.19
C TYR A 43 0.30 5.09 14.96
N HIS A 44 1.52 5.04 14.41
CA HIS A 44 1.81 4.14 13.29
C HIS A 44 1.59 2.66 13.67
N GLN A 45 2.05 2.26 14.86
CA GLN A 45 1.96 0.89 15.35
C GLN A 45 0.51 0.44 15.58
N GLU A 46 -0.33 1.30 16.14
CA GLU A 46 -1.73 0.99 16.42
C GLU A 46 -2.59 1.05 15.15
N TYR A 47 -2.40 2.06 14.29
CA TYR A 47 -3.36 2.39 13.25
C TYR A 47 -2.96 2.00 11.81
N ILE A 48 -1.68 1.82 11.51
CA ILE A 48 -1.17 1.71 10.12
C ILE A 48 -0.37 0.43 9.86
N ALA A 49 0.35 -0.09 10.87
CA ALA A 49 1.28 -1.21 10.73
C ALA A 49 0.71 -2.42 9.98
N TRP A 50 -0.51 -2.84 10.33
CA TRP A 50 -1.26 -3.94 9.72
C TRP A 50 -1.42 -3.86 8.19
N THR A 51 -1.30 -2.66 7.60
CA THR A 51 -1.43 -2.48 6.15
C THR A 51 -0.21 -2.95 5.36
N HIS A 52 0.99 -2.86 5.95
CA HIS A 52 2.28 -3.13 5.29
C HIS A 52 3.04 -4.27 5.94
N ASN A 53 3.13 -4.23 7.27
CA ASN A 53 3.89 -5.11 8.14
C ASN A 53 5.39 -5.25 7.78
N VAL A 54 6.03 -4.26 7.15
CA VAL A 54 7.44 -4.38 6.69
C VAL A 54 8.49 -3.97 7.72
N VAL A 55 8.09 -3.50 8.91
CA VAL A 55 8.99 -3.03 9.98
C VAL A 55 8.59 -3.67 11.31
N HIS A 56 9.56 -4.16 12.08
CA HIS A 56 9.32 -4.62 13.46
C HIS A 56 9.25 -3.41 14.41
N LEU A 57 8.05 -2.85 14.57
CA LEU A 57 7.86 -1.53 15.18
C LEU A 57 8.27 -1.40 16.66
N PRO A 58 8.12 -2.40 17.55
CA PRO A 58 8.62 -2.27 18.92
C PRO A 58 10.13 -2.05 18.99
N LEU A 59 10.88 -2.70 18.11
CA LEU A 59 12.34 -2.50 17.99
C LEU A 59 12.66 -1.13 17.36
N PHE A 60 11.96 -0.75 16.29
CA PHE A 60 12.15 0.54 15.63
C PHE A 60 11.85 1.72 16.58
N ARG A 61 10.82 1.61 17.41
CA ARG A 61 10.49 2.58 18.47
C ARG A 61 11.59 2.68 19.52
N ALA A 62 12.15 1.56 19.97
CA ALA A 62 13.28 1.56 20.89
C ALA A 62 14.51 2.26 20.28
N GLN A 63 14.74 2.11 18.97
CA GLN A 63 15.80 2.83 18.25
C GLN A 63 15.55 4.35 18.24
N CYS A 64 14.34 4.81 17.88
CA CYS A 64 13.97 6.23 17.90
C CYS A 64 14.13 6.86 19.30
N ALA A 65 13.73 6.14 20.35
CA ALA A 65 13.86 6.58 21.73
C ALA A 65 15.33 6.68 22.17
N ALA A 66 16.16 5.68 21.83
CA ALA A 66 17.59 5.69 22.14
C ALA A 66 18.31 6.86 21.47
N GLN A 67 18.04 7.12 20.18
CA GLN A 67 18.63 8.25 19.44
C GLN A 67 18.25 9.61 20.03
N SER A 68 17.02 9.75 20.53
CA SER A 68 16.56 10.98 21.19
C SER A 68 17.35 11.35 22.46
N THR A 69 18.19 10.43 22.95
CA THR A 69 19.00 10.59 24.18
C THR A 69 20.52 10.58 23.92
N GLY A 70 20.97 10.40 22.68
CA GLY A 70 22.38 10.13 22.37
C GLY A 70 22.91 10.89 21.16
N ASN A 71 24.13 11.42 21.28
CA ASN A 71 24.82 12.13 20.19
C ASN A 71 25.51 11.13 19.24
N THR A 72 24.71 10.27 18.62
CA THR A 72 25.13 9.23 17.66
C THR A 72 24.88 9.67 16.23
N THR A 73 25.74 9.26 15.31
CA THR A 73 25.41 9.29 13.88
C THR A 73 24.22 8.31 13.62
N LEU A 74 23.03 8.83 13.28
CA LEU A 74 21.78 8.12 12.81
C LEU A 74 22.02 7.49 11.41
N ASP A 75 21.19 6.64 10.72
CA ASP A 75 21.48 6.18 9.30
C ASP A 75 20.77 6.84 8.13
N GLY A 76 21.38 6.98 6.94
CA GLY A 76 20.73 7.46 5.73
C GLY A 76 19.62 6.53 5.23
N THR A 77 19.79 5.21 5.36
CA THR A 77 18.70 4.25 5.04
C THR A 77 17.69 4.11 6.18
N TRP A 78 18.15 4.15 7.45
CA TRP A 78 17.29 4.20 8.64
C TRP A 78 16.46 5.50 8.69
N VAL A 79 17.01 6.61 8.23
CA VAL A 79 16.41 7.94 8.00
C VAL A 79 15.41 7.82 6.90
N ALA A 80 15.78 7.24 5.75
CA ALA A 80 14.83 7.05 4.68
C ALA A 80 13.61 6.28 5.18
N LEU A 81 13.82 5.27 6.04
CA LEU A 81 12.75 4.58 6.73
C LEU A 81 12.03 5.43 7.78
N PHE A 82 12.73 6.15 8.64
CA PHE A 82 12.18 7.00 9.69
C PHE A 82 11.31 8.11 9.12
N TYR A 83 11.75 8.74 8.03
CA TYR A 83 10.99 9.76 7.33
C TYR A 83 9.93 9.18 6.39
N ALA A 84 10.07 7.96 5.87
CA ALA A 84 8.94 7.28 5.24
C ALA A 84 7.88 6.88 6.27
N MET A 85 8.27 6.36 7.44
CA MET A 85 7.41 6.03 8.59
C MET A 85 6.69 7.27 9.10
N LEU A 86 7.42 8.34 9.39
CA LEU A 86 6.86 9.65 9.75
C LEU A 86 5.94 10.13 8.64
N ALA A 87 6.40 10.22 7.39
CA ALA A 87 5.59 10.72 6.29
C ALA A 87 4.34 9.87 6.04
N VAL A 88 4.31 8.56 6.30
CA VAL A 88 3.08 7.75 6.21
C VAL A 88 2.15 8.03 7.40
N SER A 89 2.65 8.00 8.65
CA SER A 89 1.88 8.40 9.84
C SER A 89 1.25 9.79 9.68
N ARG A 90 2.02 10.66 9.03
CA ARG A 90 1.81 12.09 8.90
C ARG A 90 1.12 12.43 7.58
N PHE A 91 1.07 11.56 6.57
CA PHE A 91 0.21 11.73 5.40
C PHE A 91 -1.26 11.51 5.78
N VAL A 92 -1.48 10.60 6.73
CA VAL A 92 -2.78 10.44 7.40
C VAL A 92 -3.02 11.56 8.45
N SER A 93 -1.96 12.30 8.86
CA SER A 93 -1.96 13.33 9.94
C SER A 93 -0.95 14.50 9.73
N TYR A 94 -1.09 15.33 8.67
CA TYR A 94 -0.26 16.47 8.13
C TYR A 94 1.27 16.76 8.46
N ALA A 95 2.12 16.86 7.39
CA ALA A 95 3.57 17.21 7.04
C ALA A 95 4.61 17.86 8.03
N PRO A 96 5.99 17.91 7.85
CA PRO A 96 7.02 17.16 7.03
C PRO A 96 8.53 17.00 7.63
N VAL A 97 9.53 16.55 6.82
CA VAL A 97 11.07 16.74 6.78
C VAL A 97 12.10 15.84 7.58
N GLN A 98 13.41 15.73 7.13
CA GLN A 98 14.51 14.66 7.12
C GLN A 98 15.80 14.70 8.08
N ALA A 99 16.81 13.76 7.97
CA ALA A 99 18.16 13.62 8.69
C ALA A 99 19.28 12.65 8.06
N GLY A 100 20.36 12.13 8.77
CA GLY A 100 21.64 11.45 8.25
C GLY A 100 22.18 10.02 8.77
N GLY A 101 23.51 9.59 8.68
CA GLY A 101 24.15 8.19 8.40
C GLY A 101 25.07 7.16 9.30
N ILE A 102 24.58 6.00 9.87
CA ILE A 102 25.13 4.63 10.25
C ILE A 102 24.16 3.41 9.97
N ARG A 103 24.51 2.59 8.97
CA ARG A 103 23.90 1.42 8.27
C ARG A 103 23.37 0.20 9.11
N TYR A 104 22.67 -0.83 8.57
CA TYR A 104 22.77 -1.47 7.24
C TYR A 104 21.48 -2.07 6.60
N HIS A 105 21.22 -1.61 5.37
CA HIS A 105 20.65 -2.32 4.21
C HIS A 105 19.13 -2.57 4.09
N ASP A 106 18.41 -3.18 5.04
CA ASP A 106 16.98 -3.51 4.80
C ASP A 106 16.07 -2.26 4.80
N PHE A 107 16.49 -1.18 5.46
CA PHE A 107 15.67 0.01 5.68
C PHE A 107 15.34 0.80 4.41
N CYS A 108 16.19 0.83 3.38
CA CYS A 108 15.84 1.53 2.13
C CYS A 108 14.74 0.78 1.34
N VAL A 109 14.72 -0.54 1.41
CA VAL A 109 13.63 -1.36 0.86
C VAL A 109 12.34 -1.08 1.63
N GLN A 110 12.39 -1.10 2.96
CA GLN A 110 11.23 -0.80 3.83
C GLN A 110 10.70 0.64 3.61
N ALA A 111 11.60 1.62 3.45
CA ALA A 111 11.25 3.01 3.16
C ALA A 111 10.45 3.13 1.84
N ILE A 112 10.96 2.52 0.77
CA ILE A 112 10.26 2.51 -0.53
C ILE A 112 8.92 1.77 -0.43
N CYS A 113 8.86 0.66 0.32
CA CYS A 113 7.60 -0.05 0.60
C CYS A 113 6.58 0.81 1.37
N LEU A 114 7.00 1.84 2.09
CA LEU A 114 6.12 2.79 2.79
C LEU A 114 5.73 4.00 1.91
N LEU A 115 6.62 4.49 1.05
CA LEU A 115 6.33 5.65 0.19
C LEU A 115 5.11 5.44 -0.72
N ILE A 116 4.76 4.20 -1.07
CA ILE A 116 3.53 3.84 -1.81
C ILE A 116 2.26 4.42 -1.17
N TYR A 117 2.17 4.50 0.17
CA TYR A 117 0.98 4.96 0.87
C TYR A 117 0.69 6.45 0.68
N ILE A 118 1.71 7.21 0.27
CA ILE A 118 1.69 8.65 -0.01
C ILE A 118 1.65 8.89 -1.51
N GLY A 119 2.60 8.29 -2.23
CA GLY A 119 2.89 8.60 -3.63
C GLY A 119 1.71 8.39 -4.58
N HIS A 120 0.91 7.35 -4.36
CA HIS A 120 -0.32 7.14 -5.15
C HIS A 120 -1.36 8.24 -4.91
N ASN A 121 -1.54 8.70 -3.68
CA ASN A 121 -2.47 9.78 -3.37
C ASN A 121 -2.02 11.12 -4.00
N ILE A 122 -0.72 11.46 -3.97
CA ILE A 122 -0.21 12.66 -4.64
C ILE A 122 -0.03 12.50 -6.17
N GLY A 123 -0.48 11.39 -6.75
CA GLY A 123 -0.45 11.15 -8.20
C GLY A 123 0.94 10.85 -8.78
N GLN A 124 1.90 10.41 -7.95
CA GLN A 124 3.25 10.00 -8.33
C GLN A 124 3.33 8.48 -8.60
N SER A 125 2.25 7.86 -9.07
CA SER A 125 2.12 6.40 -9.27
C SER A 125 3.24 5.81 -10.14
N ASP A 126 3.64 6.50 -11.20
CA ASP A 126 4.71 6.06 -12.10
C ASP A 126 6.06 6.04 -11.37
N ARG A 127 6.36 7.10 -10.60
CA ARG A 127 7.58 7.16 -9.76
C ARG A 127 7.58 6.07 -8.70
N ILE A 128 6.45 5.83 -8.04
CA ILE A 128 6.29 4.74 -7.06
C ILE A 128 6.52 3.38 -7.71
N SER A 129 6.05 3.16 -8.94
CA SER A 129 6.26 1.90 -9.67
C SER A 129 7.74 1.68 -10.00
N VAL A 130 8.45 2.72 -10.45
CA VAL A 130 9.91 2.67 -10.67
C VAL A 130 10.68 2.45 -9.35
N LEU A 131 10.26 3.09 -8.26
CA LEU A 131 10.85 2.89 -6.93
C LEU A 131 10.62 1.46 -6.43
N LEU A 132 9.42 0.91 -6.55
CA LEU A 132 9.11 -0.47 -6.15
C LEU A 132 9.91 -1.50 -6.97
N ALA A 133 10.06 -1.30 -8.29
CA ALA A 133 10.95 -2.12 -9.11
C ALA A 133 12.41 -2.02 -8.65
N SER A 134 12.86 -0.81 -8.30
CA SER A 134 14.21 -0.56 -7.74
C SER A 134 14.39 -1.24 -6.37
N ALA A 135 13.39 -1.19 -5.49
CA ALA A 135 13.38 -1.89 -4.21
C ALA A 135 13.39 -3.41 -4.38
N GLY A 136 12.65 -3.94 -5.37
CA GLY A 136 12.76 -5.33 -5.82
C GLY A 136 14.19 -5.70 -6.18
N ARG A 137 14.87 -4.84 -6.96
CA ARG A 137 16.26 -5.07 -7.35
C ARG A 137 17.25 -4.96 -6.18
N ILE A 138 17.05 -4.00 -5.27
CA ILE A 138 17.86 -3.85 -4.05
C ILE A 138 17.68 -5.09 -3.17
N ALA A 139 16.44 -5.51 -2.89
CA ALA A 139 16.14 -6.72 -2.12
C ALA A 139 16.74 -8.00 -2.74
N GLN A 140 16.85 -8.07 -4.08
CA GLN A 140 17.60 -9.13 -4.74
C GLN A 140 19.10 -9.05 -4.44
N CYS A 141 19.72 -7.88 -4.55
CA CYS A 141 21.14 -7.67 -4.23
C CYS A 141 21.47 -7.97 -2.75
N LEU A 142 20.53 -7.71 -1.84
CA LEU A 142 20.63 -8.04 -0.42
C LEU A 142 20.33 -9.52 -0.09
N GLY A 143 19.90 -10.31 -1.08
CA GLY A 143 19.61 -11.73 -0.89
C GLY A 143 18.25 -12.03 -0.24
N LEU A 144 17.37 -11.05 -0.05
CA LEU A 144 16.06 -11.24 0.62
C LEU A 144 15.12 -12.18 -0.15
N HIS A 145 15.40 -12.42 -1.43
CA HIS A 145 14.76 -13.41 -2.29
C HIS A 145 15.25 -14.86 -2.08
N ARG A 146 16.30 -15.10 -1.26
CA ARG A 146 16.94 -16.42 -1.08
C ARG A 146 17.03 -16.85 0.39
N LEU A 147 16.09 -16.42 1.22
CA LEU A 147 16.12 -16.72 2.66
C LEU A 147 15.91 -18.22 2.96
N GLY A 148 15.24 -18.97 2.08
CA GLY A 148 15.05 -20.42 2.17
C GLY A 148 14.28 -20.88 3.43
N PRO A 149 14.19 -22.21 3.68
CA PRO A 149 13.81 -22.74 4.99
C PRO A 149 14.89 -22.43 6.04
N VAL A 150 14.51 -22.41 7.32
CA VAL A 150 15.49 -22.33 8.42
C VAL A 150 16.38 -23.56 8.36
N LYS A 151 17.70 -23.36 8.25
CA LYS A 151 18.66 -24.46 8.41
C LYS A 151 18.77 -24.74 9.90
N ALA A 152 18.37 -25.93 10.33
CA ALA A 152 18.67 -26.39 11.68
C ALA A 152 20.20 -26.48 11.82
N THR A 153 20.81 -25.48 12.46
CA THR A 153 22.19 -25.54 12.90
C THR A 153 22.26 -26.55 14.03
N ALA A 154 22.71 -27.76 13.68
CA ALA A 154 23.28 -28.65 14.67
C ALA A 154 24.41 -27.88 15.40
N GLU A 155 24.50 -28.09 16.72
CA GLU A 155 25.56 -27.55 17.59
C GLU A 155 25.50 -26.04 17.90
N SER A 156 24.54 -25.65 18.75
CA SER A 156 24.88 -24.89 19.97
C SER A 156 23.71 -24.91 20.97
N GLN A 157 23.76 -25.84 21.93
CA GLN A 157 23.12 -25.58 23.23
C GLN A 157 23.83 -24.38 23.89
N GLU A 158 23.12 -23.66 24.76
CA GLU A 158 23.66 -22.57 25.58
C GLU A 158 24.15 -21.32 24.82
N THR A 159 23.20 -20.49 24.34
CA THR A 159 22.86 -19.22 24.99
C THR A 159 21.68 -18.58 24.27
N GLU A 160 20.67 -18.12 25.01
CA GLU A 160 19.54 -17.35 24.48
C GLU A 160 19.96 -15.89 24.16
N SER A 161 21.01 -15.74 23.34
CA SER A 161 21.72 -14.49 23.11
C SER A 161 20.83 -13.45 22.42
N LEU A 162 20.97 -12.18 22.82
CA LEU A 162 20.31 -11.06 22.15
C LEU A 162 20.61 -11.02 20.65
N LEU A 163 21.80 -11.46 20.23
CA LEU A 163 22.18 -11.55 18.81
C LEU A 163 21.39 -12.63 18.07
N HIS A 164 21.08 -13.76 18.71
CA HIS A 164 20.23 -14.80 18.12
C HIS A 164 18.81 -14.27 17.94
N LYS A 165 18.25 -13.65 19.00
CA LYS A 165 16.91 -13.02 18.94
C LYS A 165 16.82 -11.96 17.85
N GLN A 166 17.83 -11.10 17.72
CA GLN A 166 17.90 -10.10 16.66
C GLN A 166 17.92 -10.76 15.27
N SER A 167 18.72 -11.80 15.06
CA SER A 167 18.80 -12.50 13.77
C SER A 167 17.47 -13.17 13.35
N LEU A 168 16.67 -13.62 14.32
CA LEU A 168 15.32 -14.15 14.07
C LEU A 168 14.34 -13.06 13.66
N ILE A 169 14.37 -11.91 14.36
CA ILE A 169 13.57 -10.72 14.03
C ILE A 169 13.93 -10.22 12.63
N ASP A 170 15.22 -9.99 12.37
CA ASP A 170 15.72 -9.51 11.07
C ASP A 170 15.26 -10.42 9.94
N ARG A 171 15.45 -11.74 10.10
CA ARG A 171 15.01 -12.73 9.12
C ARG A 171 13.50 -12.69 8.87
N GLU A 172 12.68 -12.52 9.91
CA GLU A 172 11.23 -12.42 9.76
C GLU A 172 10.85 -11.11 9.05
N VAL A 173 11.45 -9.99 9.42
CA VAL A 173 11.28 -8.68 8.77
C VAL A 173 11.69 -8.73 7.29
N SER A 174 12.82 -9.35 6.96
CA SER A 174 13.25 -9.53 5.57
C SER A 174 12.25 -10.37 4.76
N LYS A 175 11.61 -11.39 5.35
CA LYS A 175 10.50 -12.11 4.69
C LYS A 175 9.29 -11.20 4.47
N ARG A 176 8.90 -10.41 5.49
CA ARG A 176 7.78 -9.46 5.40
C ARG A 176 8.02 -8.41 4.30
N ALA A 177 9.23 -7.85 4.21
CA ALA A 177 9.65 -6.92 3.17
C ALA A 177 9.69 -7.56 1.76
N TRP A 178 10.25 -8.77 1.63
CA TRP A 178 10.24 -9.50 0.34
C TRP A 178 8.81 -9.78 -0.14
N TRP A 179 7.95 -10.32 0.75
CA TRP A 179 6.56 -10.64 0.39
C TRP A 179 5.68 -9.41 0.21
N PHE A 180 6.04 -8.25 0.77
CA PHE A 180 5.44 -6.97 0.39
C PHE A 180 5.69 -6.67 -1.08
N LEU A 181 6.94 -6.78 -1.56
CA LEU A 181 7.30 -6.52 -2.95
C LEU A 181 6.62 -7.51 -3.91
N VAL A 182 6.64 -8.81 -3.59
CA VAL A 182 5.89 -9.84 -4.34
C VAL A 182 4.40 -9.50 -4.41
N ARG A 183 3.80 -9.10 -3.29
CA ARG A 183 2.39 -8.71 -3.22
C ARG A 183 2.08 -7.49 -4.08
N GLN A 184 2.90 -6.44 -4.06
CA GLN A 184 2.64 -5.25 -4.87
C GLN A 184 2.79 -5.53 -6.37
N ASP A 185 3.85 -6.25 -6.78
CA ASP A 185 4.07 -6.66 -8.18
C ASP A 185 2.89 -7.48 -8.70
N TRP A 186 2.46 -8.50 -7.96
CA TRP A 186 1.38 -9.40 -8.39
C TRP A 186 -0.03 -8.79 -8.28
N LEU A 187 -0.32 -7.94 -7.30
CA LEU A 187 -1.64 -7.27 -7.21
C LEU A 187 -1.83 -6.16 -8.25
N GLN A 188 -0.74 -5.67 -8.88
CA GLN A 188 -0.81 -4.69 -9.96
C GLN A 188 -0.99 -5.31 -11.36
N ILE A 189 -0.86 -6.63 -11.50
CA ILE A 189 -1.02 -7.35 -12.78
C ILE A 189 -2.30 -6.95 -13.55
N PRO A 190 -3.50 -6.82 -12.95
CA PRO A 190 -4.72 -6.46 -13.69
C PRO A 190 -4.68 -5.06 -14.32
N PHE A 191 -3.75 -4.20 -13.91
CA PHE A 191 -3.57 -2.85 -14.45
C PHE A 191 -2.38 -2.78 -15.42
N ASN A 192 -1.31 -3.53 -15.14
CA ASN A 192 -0.06 -3.48 -15.90
C ASN A 192 0.06 -4.58 -16.98
N ASN A 193 -0.76 -5.62 -16.90
CA ASN A 193 -0.70 -6.86 -17.71
C ASN A 193 0.69 -7.52 -17.74
N THR A 194 1.47 -7.37 -16.67
CA THR A 194 2.83 -7.89 -16.53
C THR A 194 3.25 -7.94 -15.06
N TYR A 195 4.32 -8.68 -14.76
CA TYR A 195 4.94 -8.79 -13.44
C TYR A 195 6.44 -9.01 -13.57
N SER A 196 7.22 -8.60 -12.57
CA SER A 196 8.69 -8.66 -12.58
C SER A 196 9.27 -9.78 -11.71
N ILE A 197 8.53 -10.26 -10.71
CA ILE A 197 9.00 -11.25 -9.74
C ILE A 197 8.34 -12.61 -10.04
N HIS A 198 9.04 -13.49 -10.75
CA HIS A 198 8.53 -14.83 -11.05
C HIS A 198 8.77 -15.80 -9.88
N PRO A 199 7.80 -16.64 -9.47
CA PRO A 199 7.93 -17.46 -8.25
C PRO A 199 9.03 -18.53 -8.30
N THR A 200 9.48 -18.96 -9.49
CA THR A 200 10.64 -19.87 -9.60
C THR A 200 11.99 -19.20 -9.35
N GLN A 201 12.03 -17.87 -9.21
CA GLN A 201 13.28 -17.09 -9.06
C GLN A 201 13.62 -16.77 -7.60
N PHE A 202 12.76 -17.15 -6.63
CA PHE A 202 13.00 -16.92 -5.20
C PHE A 202 12.70 -18.17 -4.36
N THR A 203 13.31 -18.25 -3.18
CA THR A 203 13.13 -19.38 -2.23
C THR A 203 12.67 -18.92 -0.85
N THR A 204 12.43 -17.62 -0.68
CA THR A 204 11.95 -17.01 0.57
C THR A 204 10.50 -17.43 0.89
N PRO A 205 10.25 -18.17 1.99
CA PRO A 205 8.91 -18.59 2.37
C PRO A 205 8.08 -17.37 2.84
N MET A 206 6.76 -17.55 2.94
CA MET A 206 5.88 -16.51 3.47
C MET A 206 6.26 -16.11 4.92
N PRO A 207 5.90 -14.88 5.35
CA PRO A 207 6.04 -14.49 6.74
C PRO A 207 5.24 -15.41 7.68
N LYS A 208 5.75 -15.62 8.89
CA LYS A 208 5.03 -16.32 9.96
C LYS A 208 3.93 -15.43 10.52
N ASN A 209 2.84 -16.03 11.00
CA ASN A 209 1.83 -15.34 11.78
C ASN A 209 2.32 -15.22 13.23
N CYS A 210 3.24 -14.28 13.48
CA CYS A 210 3.88 -14.06 14.78
C CYS A 210 3.49 -12.69 15.37
N ASP A 211 3.45 -12.62 16.70
CA ASP A 211 3.35 -11.35 17.41
C ASP A 211 4.60 -10.47 17.18
N ASP A 212 4.48 -9.16 17.40
CA ASP A 212 5.62 -8.22 17.35
C ASP A 212 6.22 -7.92 18.74
N ASP A 213 5.58 -8.36 19.83
CA ASP A 213 6.24 -8.34 21.14
C ASP A 213 7.30 -9.45 21.17
N ILE A 214 8.55 -9.10 21.42
CA ILE A 214 9.70 -10.03 21.35
C ILE A 214 9.54 -11.23 22.29
N SER A 215 8.85 -11.07 23.42
CA SER A 215 8.64 -12.16 24.40
C SER A 215 7.55 -13.15 23.97
N CYS A 216 6.59 -12.73 23.15
CA CYS A 216 5.60 -13.59 22.52
C CYS A 216 6.10 -14.15 21.17
N MET A 217 6.83 -13.34 20.40
CA MET A 217 7.37 -13.67 19.09
C MET A 217 8.40 -14.80 19.15
N ILE A 218 9.28 -14.80 20.16
CA ILE A 218 10.40 -15.74 20.25
C ILE A 218 10.21 -16.65 21.47
N VAL A 219 9.84 -17.90 21.20
CA VAL A 219 9.60 -18.93 22.22
C VAL A 219 10.57 -20.08 21.98
N GLN A 220 11.28 -20.51 23.03
CA GLN A 220 12.27 -21.59 22.98
C GLN A 220 13.38 -21.39 21.93
N GLY A 221 13.73 -20.14 21.63
CA GLY A 221 14.79 -19.79 20.67
C GLY A 221 14.37 -19.85 19.20
N GLU A 222 13.06 -19.91 18.90
CA GLU A 222 12.49 -19.92 17.55
C GLU A 222 11.36 -18.88 17.43
N VAL A 223 11.08 -18.40 16.22
CA VAL A 223 9.91 -17.55 15.97
C VAL A 223 8.64 -18.39 16.05
N LEU A 224 7.73 -18.08 16.96
CA LEU A 224 6.46 -18.77 17.10
C LEU A 224 5.54 -18.44 15.91
N ASP A 225 5.05 -19.47 15.22
CA ASP A 225 4.09 -19.34 14.12
C ASP A 225 2.71 -19.74 14.64
N HIS A 226 1.83 -18.76 14.86
CA HIS A 226 0.51 -19.00 15.44
C HIS A 226 -0.46 -19.51 14.36
N GLY A 227 -1.45 -20.30 14.79
CA GLY A 227 -2.56 -20.71 13.91
C GLY A 227 -3.32 -19.51 13.33
N PRO A 228 -4.07 -19.69 12.22
CA PRO A 228 -4.73 -18.59 11.51
C PRO A 228 -5.74 -17.81 12.37
N GLU A 229 -6.34 -18.44 13.38
CA GLU A 229 -7.30 -17.81 14.30
C GLU A 229 -6.64 -16.91 15.37
N HIS A 230 -5.31 -16.84 15.45
CA HIS A 230 -4.61 -15.84 16.27
C HIS A 230 -4.37 -14.57 15.46
N TYR A 231 -4.95 -13.45 15.88
CA TYR A 231 -4.74 -12.15 15.26
C TYR A 231 -3.32 -11.63 15.55
N THR A 232 -2.63 -11.19 14.50
CA THR A 232 -1.37 -10.44 14.57
C THR A 232 -1.45 -9.24 13.61
N GLN A 233 -0.50 -8.31 13.70
CA GLN A 233 -0.31 -7.26 12.68
C GLN A 233 -0.09 -7.86 11.27
N GLY A 234 0.35 -9.12 11.17
CA GLY A 234 0.51 -9.83 9.91
C GLY A 234 -0.78 -10.37 9.30
N SER A 235 -1.87 -10.56 10.06
CA SER A 235 -3.04 -11.33 9.59
C SER A 235 -3.68 -10.77 8.31
N TYR A 236 -3.85 -9.44 8.21
CA TYR A 236 -4.38 -8.80 6.99
C TYR A 236 -3.46 -9.00 5.77
N THR A 237 -2.16 -8.73 5.92
CA THR A 237 -1.19 -8.90 4.82
C THR A 237 -1.01 -10.36 4.40
N SER A 238 -1.15 -11.31 5.35
CA SER A 238 -1.12 -12.75 5.07
C SER A 238 -2.24 -13.17 4.13
N VAL A 239 -3.48 -12.72 4.35
CA VAL A 239 -4.59 -12.96 3.40
C VAL A 239 -4.25 -12.38 2.03
N LEU A 240 -3.76 -11.14 1.95
CA LEU A 240 -3.41 -10.52 0.67
C LEU A 240 -2.25 -11.21 -0.07
N ASN A 241 -1.29 -11.82 0.62
CA ASN A 241 -0.22 -12.61 -0.01
C ASN A 241 -0.77 -13.88 -0.69
N HIS A 242 -1.85 -14.47 -0.17
CA HIS A 242 -2.54 -15.58 -0.82
C HIS A 242 -3.38 -15.10 -2.01
N VAL A 243 -4.04 -13.95 -1.89
CA VAL A 243 -4.79 -13.32 -3.00
C VAL A 243 -3.86 -12.97 -4.16
N SER A 244 -2.69 -12.38 -3.88
CA SER A 244 -1.73 -12.02 -4.91
C SER A 244 -1.20 -13.25 -5.67
N GLY A 245 -1.03 -14.38 -4.98
CA GLY A 245 -0.70 -15.66 -5.61
C GLY A 245 -1.79 -16.20 -6.54
N ILE A 246 -3.08 -15.92 -6.29
CA ILE A 246 -4.17 -16.26 -7.22
C ILE A 246 -4.14 -15.35 -8.45
N VAL A 247 -3.90 -14.05 -8.27
CA VAL A 247 -3.79 -13.08 -9.38
C VAL A 247 -2.61 -13.43 -10.30
N TRP A 248 -1.44 -13.76 -9.74
CA TRP A 248 -0.30 -14.23 -10.52
C TRP A 248 -0.62 -15.52 -11.30
N LYS A 249 -1.21 -16.54 -10.67
CA LYS A 249 -1.58 -17.79 -11.36
C LYS A 249 -2.56 -17.55 -12.50
N LEU A 250 -3.55 -16.66 -12.33
CA LEU A 250 -4.49 -16.31 -13.39
C LEU A 250 -3.74 -15.77 -14.61
N GLN A 251 -2.83 -14.82 -14.40
CA GLN A 251 -2.00 -14.26 -15.46
C GLN A 251 -1.09 -15.30 -16.12
N ASP A 252 -0.46 -16.16 -15.33
CA ASP A 252 0.43 -17.20 -15.85
C ASP A 252 -0.32 -18.18 -16.76
N ARG A 253 -1.54 -18.59 -16.37
CA ARG A 253 -2.43 -19.41 -17.21
C ARG A 253 -2.93 -18.64 -18.44
N MET A 254 -3.34 -17.38 -18.29
CA MET A 254 -3.74 -16.51 -19.40
C MET A 254 -2.65 -16.40 -20.47
N CYS A 255 -1.38 -16.26 -20.07
CA CYS A 255 -0.23 -16.19 -20.98
C CYS A 255 0.16 -17.54 -21.61
N GLN A 256 -0.38 -18.67 -21.15
CA GLN A 256 -0.18 -19.99 -21.76
C GLN A 256 -1.16 -20.26 -22.92
N HIS A 257 -2.27 -19.53 -23.00
CA HIS A 257 -3.12 -19.53 -24.19
C HIS A 257 -2.42 -18.75 -25.30
N GLU A 258 -2.45 -19.29 -26.54
CA GLU A 258 -1.96 -18.56 -27.71
C GLU A 258 -2.75 -17.25 -27.90
N SER A 259 -2.17 -16.27 -28.61
CA SER A 259 -2.80 -14.95 -28.79
C SER A 259 -4.26 -15.10 -29.20
N PRO A 260 -5.21 -14.46 -28.49
CA PRO A 260 -6.62 -14.69 -28.73
C PRO A 260 -6.99 -14.25 -30.13
N ASN A 261 -7.18 -15.23 -31.01
CA ASN A 261 -8.06 -15.06 -32.15
C ASN A 261 -9.44 -14.67 -31.59
N GLU A 262 -10.18 -13.81 -32.28
CA GLU A 262 -11.53 -13.39 -31.87
C GLU A 262 -12.59 -14.51 -32.03
N ASP A 263 -12.15 -15.77 -32.05
CA ASP A 263 -13.04 -16.94 -32.10
C ASP A 263 -13.63 -17.26 -30.71
N GLU A 264 -14.82 -17.85 -30.73
CA GLU A 264 -15.61 -18.09 -29.53
C GLU A 264 -14.98 -19.15 -28.60
N GLU A 265 -14.17 -20.07 -29.14
CA GLU A 265 -13.53 -21.13 -28.36
C GLU A 265 -12.36 -20.58 -27.54
N SER A 266 -11.52 -19.74 -28.16
CA SER A 266 -10.47 -18.95 -27.51
C SER A 266 -11.03 -18.10 -26.37
N LEU A 267 -12.10 -17.33 -26.62
CA LEU A 267 -12.74 -16.48 -25.61
C LEU A 267 -13.34 -17.29 -24.44
N ARG A 268 -13.99 -18.42 -24.72
CA ARG A 268 -14.50 -19.33 -23.68
C ARG A 268 -13.37 -19.96 -22.85
N SER A 269 -12.25 -20.29 -23.48
CA SER A 269 -11.05 -20.82 -22.81
C SER A 269 -10.52 -19.81 -21.79
N LEU A 270 -10.29 -18.56 -22.21
CA LEU A 270 -9.88 -17.47 -21.31
C LEU A 270 -10.90 -17.22 -20.19
N TYR A 271 -12.21 -17.22 -20.50
CA TYR A 271 -13.24 -17.07 -19.48
C TYR A 271 -13.21 -18.19 -18.42
N SER A 272 -12.89 -19.42 -18.83
CA SER A 272 -12.77 -20.56 -17.90
C SER A 272 -11.65 -20.40 -16.88
N GLU A 273 -10.53 -19.76 -17.27
CA GLU A 273 -9.42 -19.44 -16.37
C GLU A 273 -9.79 -18.42 -15.30
N ALA A 274 -10.60 -17.42 -15.69
CA ALA A 274 -11.15 -16.42 -14.78
C ALA A 274 -12.14 -17.06 -13.78
N LEU A 275 -13.01 -17.97 -14.25
CA LEU A 275 -13.87 -18.77 -13.37
C LEU A 275 -13.08 -19.65 -12.40
N GLN A 276 -11.95 -20.23 -12.82
CA GLN A 276 -11.07 -20.97 -11.92
C GLN A 276 -10.47 -20.04 -10.85
N ALA A 277 -10.03 -18.84 -11.21
CA ALA A 277 -9.49 -17.87 -10.27
C ALA A 277 -10.55 -17.39 -9.24
N ASP A 278 -11.79 -17.14 -9.68
CA ASP A 278 -12.93 -16.87 -8.78
C ASP A 278 -13.13 -18.02 -7.78
N GLN A 279 -13.11 -19.29 -8.24
CA GLN A 279 -13.24 -20.44 -7.35
C GLN A 279 -12.06 -20.57 -6.36
N GLU A 280 -10.82 -20.33 -6.80
CA GLU A 280 -9.64 -20.29 -5.92
C GLU A 280 -9.81 -19.18 -4.85
N LEU A 281 -10.34 -18.01 -5.23
CA LEU A 281 -10.56 -16.87 -4.35
C LEU A 281 -11.72 -17.10 -3.35
N ARG A 282 -12.83 -17.70 -3.77
CA ARG A 282 -13.91 -18.13 -2.87
C ARG A 282 -13.46 -19.19 -1.86
N LYS A 283 -12.63 -20.15 -2.29
CA LYS A 283 -12.00 -21.14 -1.41
C LYS A 283 -11.06 -20.48 -0.40
N LEU A 284 -10.35 -19.42 -0.78
CA LEU A 284 -9.54 -18.62 0.15
C LEU A 284 -10.43 -17.87 1.15
N ILE A 285 -11.48 -17.17 0.68
CA ILE A 285 -12.44 -16.44 1.53
C ILE A 285 -13.06 -17.35 2.59
N SER A 286 -13.45 -18.59 2.25
CA SER A 286 -13.98 -19.55 3.23
C SER A 286 -13.02 -19.95 4.36
N LYS A 287 -11.72 -19.69 4.18
CA LYS A 287 -10.62 -20.01 5.12
C LYS A 287 -10.04 -18.77 5.80
N VAL A 288 -10.57 -17.58 5.54
CA VAL A 288 -10.19 -16.36 6.25
C VAL A 288 -10.50 -16.55 7.75
N PRO A 289 -9.62 -16.10 8.68
CA PRO A 289 -9.83 -16.27 10.12
C PRO A 289 -11.15 -15.66 10.61
N SER A 290 -11.76 -16.20 11.66
CA SER A 290 -13.06 -15.75 12.20
C SER A 290 -13.15 -14.23 12.39
N PHE A 291 -12.13 -13.61 12.99
CA PHE A 291 -12.07 -12.17 13.22
C PHE A 291 -12.01 -11.32 11.93
N LEU A 292 -11.62 -11.91 10.79
CA LEU A 292 -11.67 -11.30 9.44
C LEU A 292 -12.79 -11.90 8.57
N LYS A 293 -13.71 -12.72 9.09
CA LYS A 293 -14.86 -13.20 8.31
C LYS A 293 -15.92 -12.12 8.15
N ASP A 294 -16.53 -12.13 6.97
CA ASP A 294 -17.73 -11.38 6.63
C ASP A 294 -18.95 -12.00 7.32
N GLU A 295 -19.06 -11.72 8.63
CA GLU A 295 -20.20 -12.13 9.45
C GLU A 295 -21.18 -10.95 9.58
N SER A 296 -22.47 -11.24 9.39
CA SER A 296 -23.56 -10.26 9.40
C SER A 296 -23.94 -9.73 10.79
N ALA A 297 -23.24 -10.15 11.83
CA ALA A 297 -23.39 -9.66 13.19
C ALA A 297 -22.02 -9.19 13.72
N PRO A 298 -21.93 -8.02 14.37
CA PRO A 298 -20.75 -7.65 15.12
C PRO A 298 -20.62 -8.61 16.31
N SER A 299 -19.55 -9.41 16.36
CA SER A 299 -19.22 -10.12 17.59
C SER A 299 -18.70 -9.09 18.60
N GLU A 300 -19.32 -9.04 19.78
CA GLU A 300 -18.90 -8.16 20.89
C GLU A 300 -17.42 -8.37 21.30
N SER A 301 -16.79 -9.46 20.87
CA SER A 301 -15.39 -9.79 21.11
C SER A 301 -14.39 -9.18 20.12
N VAL A 302 -14.81 -8.60 18.99
CA VAL A 302 -13.91 -8.12 17.94
C VAL A 302 -13.68 -6.62 18.06
N SER A 303 -12.40 -6.21 18.12
CA SER A 303 -12.03 -4.80 18.15
C SER A 303 -12.52 -4.07 16.89
N VAL A 304 -13.08 -2.87 17.07
CA VAL A 304 -13.52 -1.95 15.99
C VAL A 304 -12.44 -1.73 14.91
N GLN A 305 -11.17 -1.87 15.29
CA GLN A 305 -10.01 -1.79 14.41
C GLN A 305 -10.05 -2.91 13.35
N ILE A 306 -10.29 -4.14 13.80
CA ILE A 306 -10.33 -5.35 12.96
C ILE A 306 -11.56 -5.32 12.05
N GLU A 307 -12.70 -4.82 12.53
CA GLU A 307 -13.90 -4.67 11.69
C GLU A 307 -13.67 -3.76 10.47
N GLN A 308 -12.81 -2.76 10.61
CA GLN A 308 -12.49 -1.80 9.55
C GLN A 308 -11.39 -2.32 8.62
N GLN A 309 -10.43 -3.08 9.14
CA GLN A 309 -9.51 -3.89 8.32
C GLN A 309 -10.30 -4.88 7.45
N ARG A 310 -11.31 -5.54 8.02
CA ARG A 310 -12.27 -6.41 7.33
C ARG A 310 -13.03 -5.65 6.24
N GLY A 311 -13.55 -4.45 6.53
CA GLY A 311 -14.24 -3.61 5.54
C GLY A 311 -13.37 -3.33 4.30
N LEU A 312 -12.12 -2.90 4.51
CA LEU A 312 -11.16 -2.67 3.42
C LEU A 312 -10.76 -3.96 2.70
N LEU A 313 -10.61 -5.07 3.45
CA LEU A 313 -10.30 -6.38 2.89
C LEU A 313 -11.37 -6.80 1.89
N TYR A 314 -12.64 -6.87 2.29
CA TYR A 314 -13.70 -7.36 1.40
C TYR A 314 -14.01 -6.41 0.26
N LEU A 315 -13.88 -5.08 0.43
CA LEU A 315 -13.96 -4.16 -0.70
C LEU A 315 -12.84 -4.44 -1.73
N GLY A 316 -11.62 -4.65 -1.23
CA GLY A 316 -10.46 -5.05 -2.04
C GLY A 316 -10.55 -6.45 -2.65
N LEU A 317 -11.35 -7.36 -2.09
CA LEU A 317 -11.61 -8.68 -2.66
C LEU A 317 -12.73 -8.64 -3.69
N ALA A 318 -13.81 -7.91 -3.43
CA ALA A 318 -15.02 -7.96 -4.24
C ALA A 318 -14.76 -7.61 -5.72
N HIS A 319 -13.93 -6.58 -5.97
CA HIS A 319 -13.54 -6.17 -7.32
C HIS A 319 -12.56 -7.13 -8.03
N LYS A 320 -12.11 -8.20 -7.34
CA LYS A 320 -11.29 -9.30 -7.90
C LYS A 320 -12.07 -10.62 -8.06
N VAL A 321 -13.23 -10.72 -7.42
CA VAL A 321 -14.19 -11.84 -7.53
C VAL A 321 -15.14 -11.60 -8.73
N SER A 322 -15.11 -10.41 -9.34
CA SER A 322 -15.99 -10.00 -10.46
C SER A 322 -17.48 -10.25 -10.21
N CYS A 323 -17.90 -10.23 -8.94
CA CYS A 323 -19.24 -10.62 -8.52
C CYS A 323 -20.00 -9.40 -8.01
N LEU A 324 -20.84 -8.85 -8.89
CA LEU A 324 -21.51 -7.55 -8.67
C LEU A 324 -22.37 -7.49 -7.39
N PRO A 325 -23.14 -8.53 -6.99
CA PRO A 325 -23.88 -8.50 -5.71
C PRO A 325 -22.96 -8.44 -4.48
N ILE A 326 -21.84 -9.16 -4.52
CA ILE A 326 -20.82 -9.13 -3.45
C ILE A 326 -20.20 -7.72 -3.38
N MET A 327 -19.93 -7.12 -4.55
CA MET A 327 -19.37 -5.77 -4.66
C MET A 327 -20.32 -4.67 -4.20
N ARG A 328 -21.61 -4.71 -4.58
CA ARG A 328 -22.65 -3.82 -4.05
C ARG A 328 -22.65 -3.84 -2.52
N ARG A 329 -22.76 -5.03 -1.93
CA ARG A 329 -22.84 -5.22 -0.48
C ARG A 329 -21.60 -4.69 0.27
N HIS A 330 -20.40 -4.98 -0.21
CA HIS A 330 -19.18 -4.52 0.45
C HIS A 330 -18.90 -3.02 0.22
N LEU A 331 -19.27 -2.46 -0.93
CA LEU A 331 -19.25 -1.02 -1.17
C LEU A 331 -20.23 -0.30 -0.25
N ALA A 332 -21.48 -0.78 -0.15
CA ALA A 332 -22.50 -0.26 0.76
C ALA A 332 -22.01 -0.29 2.22
N SER A 333 -21.43 -1.42 2.66
CA SER A 333 -20.88 -1.58 4.01
C SER A 333 -19.71 -0.62 4.27
N PHE A 334 -18.78 -0.46 3.32
CA PHE A 334 -17.61 0.41 3.47
C PHE A 334 -18.00 1.90 3.50
N LEU A 335 -18.92 2.32 2.62
CA LEU A 335 -19.50 3.66 2.59
C LEU A 335 -20.44 3.96 3.77
N SER A 336 -20.62 3.00 4.69
CA SER A 336 -21.42 3.14 5.91
C SER A 336 -20.59 2.99 7.19
N LEU A 337 -19.25 2.97 7.09
CA LEU A 337 -18.37 2.89 8.25
C LEU A 337 -18.59 4.07 9.22
N PRO A 338 -18.55 3.83 10.55
CA PRO A 338 -18.82 4.86 11.54
C PRO A 338 -17.69 5.90 11.59
N LYS A 339 -18.04 7.17 11.82
CA LYS A 339 -17.08 8.29 11.95
C LYS A 339 -16.23 8.16 13.21
N THR A 340 -15.17 7.35 13.12
CA THR A 340 -14.18 7.07 14.16
C THR A 340 -12.77 7.40 13.66
N THR A 341 -11.80 7.58 14.56
CA THR A 341 -10.40 7.82 14.21
C THR A 341 -9.84 6.74 13.28
N HIS A 342 -10.06 5.47 13.61
CA HIS A 342 -9.65 4.34 12.77
C HIS A 342 -10.33 4.35 11.40
N ALA A 343 -11.63 4.67 11.32
CA ALA A 343 -12.35 4.68 10.04
C ALA A 343 -11.83 5.80 9.15
N TYR A 344 -11.61 7.00 9.72
CA TYR A 344 -10.97 8.11 9.01
C TYR A 344 -9.61 7.69 8.43
N ILE A 345 -8.79 6.97 9.18
CA ILE A 345 -7.48 6.47 8.74
C ILE A 345 -7.62 5.52 7.56
N VAL A 346 -8.47 4.49 7.70
CA VAL A 346 -8.76 3.52 6.64
C VAL A 346 -9.27 4.21 5.37
N THR A 347 -10.15 5.20 5.50
CA THR A 347 -10.73 5.91 4.35
C THR A 347 -9.78 6.91 3.68
N ASN A 348 -8.70 7.35 4.35
CA ASN A 348 -7.67 8.20 3.73
C ASN A 348 -6.55 7.38 3.04
N LEU A 349 -6.53 6.04 3.17
CA LEU A 349 -5.60 5.18 2.43
C LEU A 349 -5.86 5.27 0.91
N TRP A 350 -4.79 5.30 0.11
CA TRP A 350 -4.90 5.28 -1.36
C TRP A 350 -5.66 4.05 -1.88
N THR A 351 -5.54 2.92 -1.18
CA THR A 351 -6.26 1.68 -1.47
C THR A 351 -7.76 1.87 -1.34
N ALA A 352 -8.26 2.56 -0.32
CA ALA A 352 -9.69 2.83 -0.15
C ALA A 352 -10.23 3.67 -1.32
N ASN A 353 -9.54 4.76 -1.68
CA ASN A 353 -9.91 5.60 -2.83
C ASN A 353 -9.93 4.79 -4.15
N THR A 354 -8.92 3.95 -4.37
CA THR A 354 -8.81 3.10 -5.57
C THR A 354 -9.91 2.02 -5.61
N GLN A 355 -10.20 1.39 -4.48
CA GLN A 355 -11.18 0.31 -4.39
C GLN A 355 -12.63 0.82 -4.48
N VAL A 356 -12.96 1.93 -3.81
CA VAL A 356 -14.27 2.60 -3.94
C VAL A 356 -14.50 3.03 -5.39
N LEU A 357 -13.51 3.67 -6.01
CA LEU A 357 -13.56 4.03 -7.43
C LEU A 357 -13.79 2.78 -8.30
N THR A 358 -12.93 1.77 -8.19
CA THR A 358 -13.02 0.55 -9.00
C THR A 358 -14.37 -0.14 -8.86
N ALA A 359 -14.90 -0.27 -7.63
CA ALA A 359 -16.20 -0.87 -7.38
C ALA A 359 -17.34 -0.06 -8.03
N ALA A 360 -17.34 1.27 -7.88
CA ALA A 360 -18.34 2.13 -8.52
C ALA A 360 -18.29 2.05 -10.05
N LEU A 361 -17.09 2.02 -10.66
CA LEU A 361 -16.94 1.89 -12.12
C LEU A 361 -17.53 0.60 -12.66
N TRP A 362 -17.24 -0.55 -12.03
CA TRP A 362 -17.79 -1.83 -12.47
C TRP A 362 -19.32 -1.90 -12.33
N LEU A 363 -19.89 -1.33 -11.27
CA LEU A 363 -21.34 -1.26 -11.11
C LEU A 363 -21.99 -0.34 -12.16
N LEU A 364 -21.36 0.81 -12.47
CA LEU A 364 -21.84 1.71 -13.52
C LEU A 364 -21.71 1.10 -14.93
N PHE A 365 -20.65 0.34 -15.20
CA PHE A 365 -20.51 -0.38 -16.46
C PHE A 365 -21.59 -1.45 -16.64
N GLU A 366 -21.94 -2.20 -15.59
CA GLU A 366 -23.12 -3.09 -15.62
C GLU A 366 -24.40 -2.29 -15.94
N LEU A 367 -24.64 -1.20 -15.22
CA LEU A 367 -25.84 -0.39 -15.37
C LEU A 367 -25.99 0.26 -16.76
N ILE A 368 -24.88 0.58 -17.43
CA ILE A 368 -24.87 1.22 -18.74
C ILE A 368 -24.89 0.18 -19.88
N PHE A 369 -24.10 -0.89 -19.78
CA PHE A 369 -23.84 -1.81 -20.89
C PHE A 369 -24.57 -3.16 -20.81
N SER A 370 -24.92 -3.64 -19.61
CA SER A 370 -25.57 -4.94 -19.38
C SER A 370 -27.09 -4.85 -19.27
N ARG A 371 -27.72 -3.83 -19.87
CA ARG A 371 -29.18 -3.60 -19.84
C ARG A 371 -29.95 -4.60 -20.71
N GLU A 372 -30.06 -5.85 -20.25
CA GLU A 372 -31.12 -6.76 -20.71
C GLU A 372 -32.49 -6.29 -20.20
N GLU A 373 -33.58 -6.63 -20.91
CA GLU A 373 -34.95 -6.23 -20.56
C GLU A 373 -35.42 -6.71 -19.17
N SER A 374 -34.68 -7.65 -18.55
CA SER A 374 -34.93 -8.19 -17.21
C SER A 374 -34.19 -7.50 -16.06
N ALA A 375 -33.39 -6.45 -16.32
CA ALA A 375 -32.71 -5.71 -15.25
C ALA A 375 -33.74 -5.10 -14.26
N GLN A 376 -33.71 -5.56 -13.00
CA GLN A 376 -34.69 -5.13 -12.02
C GLN A 376 -34.47 -3.65 -11.67
N ILE A 377 -35.52 -2.83 -11.81
CA ILE A 377 -35.49 -1.38 -11.57
C ILE A 377 -34.89 -1.04 -10.19
N TYR A 378 -35.12 -1.89 -9.18
CA TYR A 378 -34.58 -1.75 -7.84
C TYR A 378 -33.03 -1.84 -7.78
N GLU A 379 -32.43 -2.76 -8.54
CA GLU A 379 -30.97 -2.93 -8.58
C GLU A 379 -30.29 -1.78 -9.33
N ALA A 380 -30.94 -1.25 -10.37
CA ALA A 380 -30.47 -0.08 -11.08
C ALA A 380 -30.41 1.16 -10.17
N GLU A 381 -31.43 1.37 -9.34
CA GLU A 381 -31.47 2.50 -8.41
C GLU A 381 -30.48 2.35 -7.25
N GLU A 382 -30.30 1.14 -6.72
CA GLU A 382 -29.25 0.84 -5.72
C GLU A 382 -27.85 1.14 -6.29
N ILE A 383 -27.58 0.78 -7.55
CA ILE A 383 -26.30 1.09 -8.21
C ILE A 383 -26.10 2.61 -8.33
N ARG A 384 -27.13 3.38 -8.70
CA ARG A 384 -27.05 4.85 -8.74
C ARG A 384 -26.77 5.46 -7.38
N GLU A 385 -27.46 4.99 -6.32
CA GLU A 385 -27.21 5.46 -4.95
C GLU A 385 -25.76 5.19 -4.54
N LEU A 386 -25.27 3.96 -4.76
CA LEU A 386 -23.91 3.57 -4.43
C LEU A 386 -22.86 4.35 -5.23
N ALA A 387 -23.11 4.62 -6.51
CA ALA A 387 -22.25 5.46 -7.35
C ALA A 387 -22.23 6.91 -6.85
N SER A 388 -23.38 7.50 -6.53
CA SER A 388 -23.46 8.86 -5.95
C SER A 388 -22.70 8.95 -4.63
N ARG A 389 -22.95 8.02 -3.70
CA ARG A 389 -22.25 7.94 -2.40
C ARG A 389 -20.75 7.70 -2.56
N SER A 390 -20.33 6.96 -3.58
CA SER A 390 -18.91 6.80 -3.95
C SER A 390 -18.30 8.10 -4.46
N SER A 391 -19.03 8.88 -5.27
CA SER A 391 -18.58 10.21 -5.69
C SER A 391 -18.44 11.14 -4.49
N ASP A 392 -19.43 11.18 -3.58
CA ASP A 392 -19.37 12.00 -2.36
C ASP A 392 -18.18 11.63 -1.46
N PHE A 393 -17.91 10.32 -1.30
CA PHE A 393 -16.74 9.81 -0.60
C PHE A 393 -15.42 10.29 -1.22
N LEU A 394 -15.27 10.16 -2.55
CA LEU A 394 -14.07 10.61 -3.24
C LEU A 394 -13.96 12.15 -3.24
N ARG A 395 -15.08 12.88 -3.28
CA ARG A 395 -15.12 14.34 -3.19
C ARG A 395 -14.66 14.84 -1.82
N ALA A 396 -14.94 14.10 -0.74
CA ALA A 396 -14.39 14.37 0.58
C ALA A 396 -12.86 14.14 0.69
N ASN A 397 -12.28 13.32 -0.19
CA ASN A 397 -10.84 12.99 -0.21
C ASN A 397 -10.04 13.72 -1.32
N GLN A 398 -10.70 14.46 -2.23
CA GLN A 398 -10.10 14.99 -3.45
C GLN A 398 -8.93 15.96 -3.24
N HIS A 399 -8.89 16.65 -2.09
CA HIS A 399 -7.80 17.59 -1.73
C HIS A 399 -6.53 16.87 -1.26
N LYS A 400 -6.63 15.62 -0.83
CA LYS A 400 -5.52 14.77 -0.38
C LYS A 400 -5.12 13.71 -1.41
N SER A 401 -6.04 13.35 -2.30
CA SER A 401 -5.87 12.24 -3.23
C SER A 401 -6.28 12.62 -4.65
N ARG A 402 -5.30 12.64 -5.57
CA ARG A 402 -5.54 12.79 -7.01
C ARG A 402 -6.29 11.59 -7.60
N ILE A 403 -6.19 10.40 -6.99
CA ILE A 403 -7.04 9.25 -7.33
C ILE A 403 -8.50 9.61 -7.05
N ALA A 404 -8.79 10.18 -5.87
CA ALA A 404 -10.13 10.60 -5.51
C ALA A 404 -10.62 11.75 -6.41
N LYS A 405 -9.81 12.79 -6.63
CA LYS A 405 -10.14 13.91 -7.53
C LYS A 405 -10.50 13.46 -8.95
N ARG A 406 -9.66 12.62 -9.57
CA ARG A 406 -9.94 12.04 -10.90
C ARG A 406 -11.16 11.11 -10.87
N GLY A 407 -11.32 10.35 -9.79
CA GLY A 407 -12.43 9.42 -9.58
C GLY A 407 -13.80 10.11 -9.49
N VAL A 408 -13.90 11.28 -8.85
CA VAL A 408 -15.12 12.11 -8.85
C VAL A 408 -15.54 12.44 -10.29
N THR A 409 -14.66 13.05 -11.09
CA THR A 409 -14.95 13.41 -12.49
C THR A 409 -15.34 12.20 -13.34
N LEU A 410 -14.72 11.04 -13.08
CA LEU A 410 -14.98 9.81 -13.82
C LEU A 410 -16.36 9.20 -13.46
N ILE A 411 -16.71 9.11 -12.17
CA ILE A 411 -18.01 8.61 -11.71
C ILE A 411 -19.13 9.55 -12.16
N GLU A 412 -18.95 10.87 -12.02
CA GLU A 412 -19.93 11.86 -12.46
C GLU A 412 -20.17 11.79 -13.99
N SER A 413 -19.10 11.65 -14.79
CA SER A 413 -19.25 11.50 -16.25
C SER A 413 -19.99 10.22 -16.65
N LEU A 414 -19.85 9.13 -15.90
CA LEU A 414 -20.60 7.89 -16.15
C LEU A 414 -22.05 7.97 -15.68
N LEU A 415 -22.34 8.69 -14.58
CA LEU A 415 -23.71 8.98 -14.16
C LEU A 415 -24.45 9.88 -15.16
N GLU A 416 -23.78 10.88 -15.75
CA GLU A 416 -24.33 11.66 -16.87
C GLU A 416 -24.69 10.77 -18.07
N ILE A 417 -23.87 9.77 -18.37
CA ILE A 417 -24.10 8.82 -19.48
C ILE A 417 -25.28 7.89 -19.16
N ASP A 418 -25.37 7.32 -17.94
CA ASP A 418 -26.53 6.53 -17.53
C ASP A 418 -27.84 7.34 -17.64
N GLN A 419 -27.81 8.61 -17.23
CA GLN A 419 -28.95 9.51 -17.36
C GLN A 419 -29.31 9.76 -18.83
N ALA A 420 -28.33 10.05 -19.68
CA ALA A 420 -28.52 10.25 -21.13
C ALA A 420 -29.14 9.02 -21.80
N VAL A 421 -28.60 7.82 -21.54
CA VAL A 421 -29.14 6.54 -22.02
C VAL A 421 -30.58 6.32 -21.53
N THR A 422 -30.88 6.68 -20.27
CA THR A 422 -32.21 6.52 -19.68
C THR A 422 -33.27 7.45 -20.30
N ILE A 423 -32.89 8.65 -20.75
CA ILE A 423 -33.81 9.57 -21.46
C ILE A 423 -33.85 9.36 -22.98
N GLY A 424 -33.09 8.39 -23.52
CA GLY A 424 -33.01 8.11 -24.96
C GLY A 424 -32.16 9.13 -25.75
N ASP A 425 -31.26 9.87 -25.10
CA ASP A 425 -30.29 10.75 -25.76
C ASP A 425 -29.20 9.89 -26.40
N GLY A 426 -29.35 9.61 -27.70
CA GLY A 426 -28.51 8.72 -28.50
C GLY A 426 -27.08 9.22 -28.78
N LYS A 427 -26.43 9.85 -27.81
CA LYS A 427 -24.99 10.16 -27.88
C LYS A 427 -24.18 8.87 -27.81
N GLU A 428 -23.21 8.76 -28.70
CA GLU A 428 -22.26 7.65 -28.70
C GLU A 428 -21.36 7.69 -27.46
N PHE A 429 -21.11 6.54 -26.84
CA PHE A 429 -20.19 6.43 -25.70
C PHE A 429 -18.74 6.69 -26.16
N SER A 430 -18.20 7.86 -25.79
CA SER A 430 -16.80 8.20 -26.06
C SER A 430 -15.94 8.07 -24.79
N LEU A 431 -15.20 6.97 -24.68
CA LEU A 431 -14.16 6.80 -23.66
C LEU A 431 -13.09 7.90 -23.75
N ARG A 432 -12.81 8.42 -24.96
CA ARG A 432 -11.84 9.51 -25.17
C ARG A 432 -12.31 10.81 -24.53
N ASP A 433 -13.60 11.12 -24.59
CA ASP A 433 -14.16 12.34 -24.02
C ASP A 433 -14.12 12.29 -22.50
N ILE A 434 -14.45 11.13 -21.91
CA ILE A 434 -14.31 10.86 -20.47
C ILE A 434 -12.86 11.04 -20.02
N ILE A 435 -11.90 10.43 -20.73
CA ILE A 435 -10.46 10.59 -20.43
C ILE A 435 -10.06 12.07 -20.53
N SER A 436 -10.49 12.79 -21.57
CA SER A 436 -10.20 14.22 -21.74
C SER A 436 -10.75 15.06 -20.59
N ARG A 437 -11.99 14.81 -20.14
CA ARG A 437 -12.59 15.47 -18.97
C ARG A 437 -11.76 15.25 -17.70
N VAL A 438 -11.37 14.00 -17.42
CA VAL A 438 -10.57 13.63 -16.24
C VAL A 438 -9.15 14.23 -16.29
N VAL A 439 -8.53 14.33 -17.46
CA VAL A 439 -7.23 14.99 -17.62
C VAL A 439 -7.34 16.50 -17.40
N ASN A 440 -8.40 17.13 -17.93
CA ASN A 440 -8.61 18.57 -17.80
C ASN A 440 -9.02 19.00 -16.37
N SER A 441 -9.75 18.15 -15.62
CA SER A 441 -10.08 18.42 -14.21
C SER A 441 -8.87 18.26 -13.27
N ASP A 442 -7.83 17.51 -13.68
CA ASP A 442 -6.58 17.34 -12.93
C ASP A 442 -5.58 18.51 -13.07
N THR A 443 -6.10 19.73 -13.32
CA THR A 443 -5.36 20.97 -13.10
C THR A 443 -5.02 21.10 -11.60
N TYR A 444 -3.74 21.02 -11.28
CA TYR A 444 -3.27 21.08 -9.89
C TYR A 444 -3.24 22.53 -9.41
N ILE A 445 -4.20 22.90 -8.57
CA ILE A 445 -4.16 24.14 -7.80
C ILE A 445 -3.50 23.80 -6.47
N ARG A 446 -2.37 24.44 -6.18
CA ARG A 446 -1.64 24.31 -4.91
C ARG A 446 -2.61 24.68 -3.77
N PRO A 447 -2.88 23.80 -2.78
CA PRO A 447 -3.84 24.12 -1.74
C PRO A 447 -3.38 25.32 -0.91
N ASP A 448 -4.24 26.32 -0.82
CA ASP A 448 -4.06 27.45 0.11
C ASP A 448 -4.38 26.94 1.53
N LEU A 449 -3.36 26.92 2.40
CA LEU A 449 -3.44 26.31 3.73
C LEU A 449 -4.18 27.19 4.77
N SER A 450 -4.81 28.29 4.35
CA SER A 450 -5.31 29.33 5.26
C SER A 450 -6.77 29.19 5.74
N SER A 451 -7.61 28.28 5.19
CA SER A 451 -9.08 28.47 5.28
C SER A 451 -9.98 27.31 5.77
N GLU A 452 -9.49 26.14 6.20
CA GLU A 452 -10.36 25.05 6.71
C GLU A 452 -10.08 24.63 8.16
N ALA A 453 -10.37 25.53 9.09
CA ALA A 453 -10.53 25.20 10.51
C ALA A 453 -11.87 24.49 10.77
N LEU A 454 -11.91 23.16 10.61
CA LEU A 454 -13.07 22.32 10.92
C LEU A 454 -12.89 21.54 12.23
N ASN A 455 -13.23 22.19 13.35
CA ASN A 455 -13.58 21.62 14.67
C ASN A 455 -12.94 20.27 15.04
N ALA A 456 -11.63 20.25 15.28
CA ALA A 456 -10.84 19.05 15.61
C ALA A 456 -10.52 18.92 17.11
N SER A 457 -11.53 18.67 17.96
CA SER A 457 -11.38 18.57 19.43
C SER A 457 -10.63 17.33 19.96
N SER A 458 -9.67 16.79 19.19
CA SER A 458 -8.76 15.71 19.59
C SER A 458 -7.42 15.67 18.83
N LEU A 459 -7.13 16.61 17.91
CA LEU A 459 -5.91 16.61 17.06
C LEU A 459 -5.17 17.96 17.01
N ASP A 460 -5.46 18.85 17.96
CA ASP A 460 -5.09 20.28 17.97
C ASP A 460 -3.59 20.58 18.25
N PHE A 461 -2.69 19.60 18.08
CA PHE A 461 -1.25 19.73 18.37
C PHE A 461 -0.35 19.73 17.11
N ILE A 462 -0.95 19.65 15.91
CA ILE A 462 -0.23 19.48 14.64
C ILE A 462 -0.51 20.63 13.65
N SER A 463 -0.40 21.88 14.10
CA SER A 463 -0.34 23.06 13.22
C SER A 463 1.00 23.76 13.33
N VAL A 464 1.79 23.73 12.24
CA VAL A 464 2.94 24.63 12.03
C VAL A 464 2.92 25.04 10.54
N ASP A 465 3.08 26.33 10.30
CA ASP A 465 2.92 26.93 8.98
C ASP A 465 4.06 26.62 7.99
N GLY A 466 3.71 26.45 6.71
CA GLY A 466 4.58 26.89 5.60
C GLY A 466 5.37 25.85 4.79
N LEU A 467 5.43 24.57 5.17
CA LEU A 467 6.16 23.53 4.40
C LEU A 467 5.22 22.59 3.64
N SER A 468 5.45 22.39 2.34
CA SER A 468 4.60 21.54 1.50
C SER A 468 5.15 20.11 1.37
N TRP A 469 4.26 19.16 1.07
CA TRP A 469 4.62 17.75 0.87
C TRP A 469 5.55 17.51 -0.31
N GLU A 470 5.52 18.39 -1.31
CA GLU A 470 6.39 18.34 -2.48
C GLU A 470 7.84 18.64 -2.09
N ASP A 471 8.06 19.62 -1.21
CA ASP A 471 9.38 19.97 -0.70
C ASP A 471 10.03 18.76 0.01
N LEU A 472 9.23 18.01 0.76
CA LEU A 472 9.65 16.78 1.45
C LEU A 472 10.05 15.67 0.47
N MET A 473 9.21 15.41 -0.55
CA MET A 473 9.45 14.38 -1.55
C MET A 473 10.62 14.72 -2.47
N ASN A 474 10.84 16.01 -2.78
CA ASN A 474 11.97 16.47 -3.59
C ASN A 474 13.29 16.35 -2.81
N ALA A 475 13.32 16.72 -1.53
CA ALA A 475 14.50 16.54 -0.68
C ALA A 475 14.90 15.05 -0.52
N PHE A 476 13.96 14.12 -0.73
CA PHE A 476 14.21 12.66 -0.77
C PHE A 476 14.79 12.14 -2.09
N ILE A 477 14.85 12.97 -3.12
CA ILE A 477 15.29 12.64 -4.49
C ILE A 477 16.66 13.27 -4.80
N ASP A 478 17.03 14.35 -4.08
CA ASP A 478 18.32 15.04 -4.22
C ASP A 478 19.44 14.49 -3.29
N VAL A 479 19.26 13.27 -2.74
CA VAL A 479 20.23 12.50 -1.92
C VAL A 479 20.46 11.12 -2.52
#